data_AF-A0A914QJE6-F1
#
_entry.id   AF-A0A914QJE6-F1
#
_cell.length_a   1.000
_cell.length_b   1.000
_cell.length_c   1.000
_cell.angle_alpha   90.00
_cell.angle_beta   90.00
_cell.angle_gamma   90.00
#
_symmetry.space_group_name_H-M   'P 1'
#
loop_
_entity.id
_entity.type
_entity.pdbx_description
1 polymer ?
#
loop_
_entity_poly.entity_id
_entity_poly.type
_entity_poly.pdbx_seq_one_letter_code
_entity_poly.pdbx_strand_id
1 'polypeptide(L)'
;MTLINDENYAAFLCLRRLKAIHRKEEPVISVEAKKELEERKIKLLEAQERKAYMEMTKNVASDKHKKEDEYGQIWKEMNRQGTAVFNTLITVGGAFTFAYYGAPMMVPSLDYTGSVICGLFLATIVFIADLYFIMKDM
;
A
#
# COMPACT_ATOMS: atom_id res chain seq x y z
N MET A 1 27.36 -72.77 3.43
CA MET A 1 28.54 -72.77 4.33
C MET A 1 29.39 -71.55 3.96
N THR A 2 29.18 -70.44 4.65
CA THR A 2 30.11 -69.31 4.68
C THR A 2 29.99 -68.70 6.07
N LEU A 3 31.11 -68.83 6.80
CA LEU A 3 31.29 -68.50 8.20
C LEU A 3 31.14 -66.98 8.38
N ILE A 4 30.03 -66.54 8.96
CA ILE A 4 30.00 -65.23 9.61
C ILE A 4 30.74 -65.45 10.93
N ASN A 5 31.94 -64.88 11.06
CA ASN A 5 32.73 -64.90 12.29
C ASN A 5 31.86 -64.56 13.51
N ASP A 6 32.06 -65.26 14.63
CA ASP A 6 31.34 -65.08 15.90
C ASP A 6 31.22 -63.61 16.33
N GLU A 7 32.25 -62.80 16.09
CA GLU A 7 32.24 -61.35 16.39
C GLU A 7 31.22 -60.55 15.57
N ASN A 8 30.94 -60.93 14.33
CA ASN A 8 29.99 -60.25 13.45
C ASN A 8 28.53 -60.69 13.70
N TYR A 9 28.31 -61.86 14.29
CA TYR A 9 26.96 -62.29 14.68
C TYR A 9 26.39 -61.43 15.80
N ALA A 10 27.21 -61.06 16.78
CA ALA A 10 26.80 -60.17 17.87
C ALA A 10 26.42 -58.78 17.36
N ALA A 11 27.21 -58.22 16.42
CA ALA A 11 26.92 -56.95 15.78
C ALA A 11 25.64 -57.01 14.92
N PHE A 12 25.47 -58.09 14.14
CA PHE A 12 24.27 -58.29 13.33
C PHE A 12 23.00 -58.45 14.19
N LEU A 13 23.08 -59.19 15.29
CA LEU A 13 21.99 -59.33 16.26
C LEU A 13 21.66 -58.00 16.95
N CYS A 14 22.66 -57.21 17.33
CA CYS A 14 22.47 -55.88 17.90
C CYS A 14 21.82 -54.92 16.89
N LEU A 15 22.29 -54.87 15.64
CA LEU A 15 21.69 -54.04 14.60
C LEU A 15 20.24 -54.44 14.30
N ARG A 16 19.95 -55.76 14.26
CA ARG A 16 18.60 -56.26 14.08
C ARG A 16 17.69 -55.91 15.26
N ARG A 17 18.22 -55.86 16.48
CA ARG A 17 17.50 -55.45 17.69
C ARG A 17 17.30 -53.93 17.75
N LEU A 18 18.28 -53.13 17.35
CA LEU A 18 18.16 -51.67 17.22
C LEU A 18 17.12 -51.27 16.16
N LYS A 19 17.12 -51.93 14.99
CA LYS A 19 16.10 -51.71 13.95
C LYS A 19 14.69 -52.09 14.43
N ALA A 20 14.58 -53.06 15.33
CA ALA A 20 13.30 -53.43 15.96
C ALA A 20 12.83 -52.38 16.98
N ILE A 21 13.75 -51.78 17.75
CA ILE A 21 13.43 -50.72 18.73
C ILE A 21 13.06 -49.39 18.03
N HIS A 22 13.64 -49.11 16.85
CA HIS A 22 13.32 -47.91 16.06
C HIS A 22 12.14 -48.10 15.09
N ARG A 23 11.50 -49.28 15.07
CA ARG A 23 10.25 -49.48 14.35
C ARG A 23 9.17 -48.70 15.12
N LYS A 24 8.94 -47.46 14.68
CA LYS A 24 7.87 -46.60 15.14
C LYS A 24 6.55 -47.38 14.99
N GLU A 25 6.02 -47.92 16.08
CA GLU A 25 4.66 -48.42 16.10
C GLU A 25 3.78 -47.20 15.81
N GLU A 26 3.15 -47.20 14.63
CA GLU A 26 2.08 -46.27 14.38
C GLU A 26 1.04 -46.51 15.48
N PRO A 27 0.69 -45.49 16.29
CA PRO A 27 -0.33 -45.68 17.30
C PRO A 27 -1.58 -46.24 16.64
N VAL A 28 -2.26 -47.18 17.31
CA VAL A 28 -3.53 -47.75 16.85
C VAL A 28 -4.59 -46.65 17.01
N ILE A 29 -4.57 -45.71 16.07
CA ILE A 29 -5.49 -44.60 15.98
C ILE A 29 -6.77 -45.13 15.32
N SER A 30 -7.93 -44.85 15.93
CA SER A 30 -9.25 -45.06 15.31
C SER A 30 -9.27 -44.57 13.86
N VAL A 31 -9.95 -45.28 12.96
CA VAL A 31 -10.05 -44.93 11.53
C VAL A 31 -10.50 -43.47 11.35
N GLU A 32 -11.35 -42.99 12.24
CA GLU A 32 -11.85 -41.60 12.28
C GLU A 32 -10.74 -40.60 12.62
N ALA A 33 -9.90 -40.91 13.61
CA ALA A 33 -8.78 -40.05 14.02
C ALA A 33 -7.60 -40.11 13.03
N LYS A 34 -7.44 -41.18 12.24
CA LYS A 34 -6.50 -41.19 11.09
C LYS A 34 -6.97 -40.24 10.00
N LYS A 35 -8.27 -40.27 9.66
CA LYS A 35 -8.87 -39.37 8.66
C LYS A 35 -8.72 -37.90 9.08
N GLU A 36 -9.00 -37.58 10.33
CA GLU A 36 -8.81 -36.22 10.86
C GLU A 36 -7.35 -35.75 10.78
N LEU A 37 -6.40 -36.66 11.06
CA LEU A 37 -4.97 -36.37 11.00
C LEU A 37 -4.49 -36.13 9.56
N GLU A 38 -5.04 -36.85 8.58
CA GLU A 38 -4.77 -36.63 7.16
C GLU A 38 -5.33 -35.30 6.66
N GLU A 39 -6.56 -34.94 7.05
CA GLU A 39 -7.14 -33.64 6.73
C GLU A 39 -6.31 -32.47 7.31
N ARG A 40 -5.81 -32.63 8.53
CA ARG A 40 -4.90 -31.65 9.16
C ARG A 40 -3.57 -31.55 8.41
N LYS A 41 -3.00 -32.67 7.95
CA LYS A 41 -1.77 -32.67 7.15
C LYS A 41 -1.95 -31.90 5.84
N ILE A 42 -3.06 -32.14 5.13
CA ILE A 42 -3.37 -31.44 3.87
C ILE A 42 -3.46 -29.93 4.12
N LYS A 43 -4.21 -29.50 5.15
CA LYS A 43 -4.32 -28.08 5.51
C LYS A 43 -2.97 -27.44 5.86
N LEU A 44 -2.12 -28.15 6.59
CA LEU A 44 -0.78 -27.68 6.93
C LEU A 44 0.12 -27.57 5.70
N LEU A 45 0.01 -28.51 4.77
CA LEU A 45 0.78 -28.50 3.51
C LEU A 45 0.37 -27.31 2.64
N GLU A 46 -0.93 -27.11 2.44
CA GLU A 46 -1.45 -25.94 1.72
C GLU A 46 -1.04 -24.61 2.40
N ALA A 47 -0.98 -24.59 3.74
CA ALA A 47 -0.53 -23.41 4.47
C ALA A 47 0.97 -23.16 4.27
N GLN A 48 1.80 -24.20 4.21
CA GLN A 48 3.22 -24.08 3.90
C GLN A 48 3.47 -23.66 2.45
N GLU A 49 2.76 -24.27 1.50
CA GLU A 49 2.82 -23.91 0.09
C GLU A 49 2.39 -22.47 -0.16
N ARG A 50 1.32 -22.00 0.51
CA ARG A 50 0.94 -20.57 0.47
C ARG A 50 2.04 -19.67 0.99
N LYS A 51 2.70 -20.02 2.10
CA LYS A 51 3.82 -19.22 2.64
C LYS A 51 4.99 -19.18 1.68
N ALA A 52 5.39 -20.33 1.12
CA ALA A 52 6.46 -20.41 0.14
C ALA A 52 6.12 -19.63 -1.15
N TYR A 53 4.88 -19.72 -1.62
CA TYR A 53 4.38 -18.93 -2.74
C TYR A 53 4.41 -17.43 -2.46
N MET A 54 3.95 -17.00 -1.29
CA MET A 54 4.02 -15.59 -0.87
C MET A 54 5.47 -15.09 -0.77
N GLU A 55 6.40 -15.92 -0.29
CA GLU A 55 7.82 -15.58 -0.21
C GLU A 55 8.44 -15.45 -1.60
N MET A 56 8.14 -16.38 -2.51
CA MET A 56 8.58 -16.34 -3.92
C MET A 56 8.01 -15.13 -4.68
N THR A 57 6.79 -14.70 -4.37
CA THR A 57 6.11 -13.58 -5.05
C THR A 57 6.26 -12.24 -4.34
N LYS A 58 6.86 -12.20 -3.13
CA LYS A 58 7.02 -11.01 -2.30
C LYS A 58 7.71 -9.86 -3.05
N ASN A 59 8.74 -10.15 -3.84
CA ASN A 59 9.48 -9.13 -4.59
C ASN A 59 8.61 -8.52 -5.70
N VAL A 60 7.82 -9.34 -6.39
CA VAL A 60 6.91 -8.89 -7.47
C VAL A 60 5.71 -8.14 -6.92
N ALA A 61 5.16 -8.58 -5.78
CA ALA A 61 4.05 -7.91 -5.10
C ALA A 61 4.49 -6.59 -4.46
N SER A 62 5.70 -6.52 -3.88
CA SER A 62 6.24 -5.29 -3.30
C SER A 62 6.51 -4.22 -4.34
N ASP A 63 6.92 -4.59 -5.56
CA ASP A 63 7.13 -3.63 -6.65
C ASP A 63 5.81 -3.12 -7.24
N LYS A 64 4.76 -3.95 -7.27
CA LYS A 64 3.42 -3.51 -7.70
C LYS A 64 2.77 -2.57 -6.68
N HIS A 65 2.81 -2.90 -5.39
CA HIS A 65 2.25 -2.03 -4.35
C HIS A 65 3.00 -0.70 -4.25
N LYS A 66 4.35 -0.69 -4.31
CA LYS A 66 5.10 0.58 -4.34
C LYS A 66 4.71 1.48 -5.51
N LYS A 67 4.49 0.89 -6.70
CA LYS A 67 4.07 1.66 -7.89
C LYS A 67 2.64 2.15 -7.78
N GLU A 68 1.71 1.32 -7.32
CA GLU A 68 0.31 1.74 -7.08
C GLU A 68 0.23 2.84 -6.01
N ASP A 69 1.03 2.73 -4.95
CA ASP A 69 1.15 3.74 -3.89
C ASP A 69 1.77 5.04 -4.43
N GLU A 70 2.79 4.97 -5.30
CA GLU A 70 3.36 6.14 -5.97
C GLU A 70 2.32 6.86 -6.85
N TYR A 71 1.56 6.12 -7.68
CA TYR A 71 0.51 6.74 -8.48
C TYR A 71 -0.59 7.35 -7.61
N GLY A 72 -1.03 6.65 -6.56
CA GLY A 72 -2.01 7.16 -5.60
C GLY A 72 -1.54 8.42 -4.88
N GLN A 73 -0.25 8.50 -4.53
CA GLN A 73 0.36 9.68 -3.92
C GLN A 73 0.44 10.85 -4.89
N ILE A 74 0.85 10.62 -6.15
CA ILE A 74 0.89 11.65 -7.20
C ILE A 74 -0.50 12.25 -7.42
N TRP A 75 -1.55 11.42 -7.54
CA TRP A 75 -2.93 11.90 -7.70
C TRP A 75 -3.41 12.73 -6.51
N LYS A 76 -3.02 12.34 -5.29
CA LYS A 76 -3.39 13.05 -4.06
C LYS A 76 -2.70 14.41 -3.96
N GLU A 77 -1.43 14.49 -4.33
CA GLU A 77 -0.68 15.75 -4.38
C GLU A 77 -1.19 16.68 -5.49
N MET A 78 -1.54 16.13 -6.65
CA MET A 78 -2.09 16.88 -7.77
C MET A 78 -3.46 17.48 -7.43
N ASN A 79 -4.31 16.75 -6.70
CA ASN A 79 -5.57 17.27 -6.20
C ASN A 79 -5.38 18.40 -5.18
N ARG A 80 -4.33 18.33 -4.34
CA ARG A 80 -3.99 19.39 -3.38
C ARG A 80 -3.56 20.68 -4.09
N GLN A 81 -2.64 20.57 -5.06
CA GLN A 81 -2.20 21.71 -5.86
C GLN A 81 -3.32 22.27 -6.74
N GLY A 82 -4.12 21.39 -7.37
CA GLY A 82 -5.27 21.79 -8.18
C GLY A 82 -6.31 22.56 -7.38
N THR A 83 -6.57 22.15 -6.14
CA THR A 83 -7.50 22.85 -5.23
C THR A 83 -6.98 24.24 -4.84
N ALA A 84 -5.66 24.38 -4.62
CA ALA A 84 -5.06 25.67 -4.31
C ALA A 84 -5.17 26.68 -5.47
N VAL A 85 -4.92 26.22 -6.70
CA VAL A 85 -5.09 27.03 -7.91
C VAL A 85 -6.56 27.42 -8.10
N PHE A 86 -7.48 26.46 -7.92
CA PHE A 86 -8.91 26.72 -8.04
C PHE A 86 -9.40 27.75 -7.02
N ASN A 87 -8.97 27.65 -5.76
CA ASN A 87 -9.32 28.62 -4.73
C ASN A 87 -8.81 30.03 -5.08
N THR A 88 -7.58 30.11 -5.59
CA THR A 88 -6.97 31.38 -6.05
C THR A 88 -7.77 32.03 -7.19
N LEU A 89 -8.30 31.24 -8.12
CA LEU A 89 -9.14 31.78 -9.19
C LEU A 89 -10.46 32.34 -8.64
N ILE A 90 -11.05 31.68 -7.64
CA ILE A 90 -12.28 32.16 -6.99
C ILE A 90 -12.03 33.44 -6.22
N THR A 91 -10.95 33.53 -5.44
CA THR A 91 -10.62 34.72 -4.64
C THR A 91 -10.27 35.91 -5.53
N VAL A 92 -9.43 35.71 -6.55
CA VAL A 92 -9.04 36.77 -7.51
C VAL A 92 -10.25 37.22 -8.33
N GLY A 93 -11.06 36.28 -8.82
CA GLY A 93 -12.29 36.59 -9.54
C GLY A 93 -13.31 37.31 -8.66
N GLY A 94 -13.47 36.89 -7.41
CA GLY A 94 -14.34 37.53 -6.43
C GLY A 94 -13.89 38.96 -6.10
N ALA A 95 -12.59 39.16 -5.87
CA ALA A 95 -11.99 40.46 -5.62
C ALA A 95 -12.16 41.41 -6.80
N PHE A 96 -11.91 40.93 -8.03
CA PHE A 96 -12.14 41.70 -9.25
C PHE A 96 -13.61 42.11 -9.38
N THR A 97 -14.52 41.14 -9.27
CA THR A 97 -15.95 41.38 -9.46
C THR A 97 -16.50 42.32 -8.38
N PHE A 98 -16.07 42.14 -7.13
CA PHE A 98 -16.40 43.02 -6.02
C PHE A 98 -15.93 44.45 -6.25
N ALA A 99 -14.68 44.66 -6.65
CA ALA A 99 -14.16 46.01 -6.92
C ALA A 99 -14.79 46.63 -8.18
N TYR A 100 -15.05 45.84 -9.23
CA TYR A 100 -15.69 46.32 -10.45
C TYR A 100 -17.13 46.80 -10.20
N TYR A 101 -17.94 46.04 -9.45
CA TYR A 101 -19.31 46.47 -9.09
C TYR A 101 -19.34 47.45 -7.92
N GLY A 102 -18.35 47.39 -7.02
CA GLY A 102 -18.25 48.25 -5.83
C GLY A 102 -17.75 49.66 -6.15
N ALA A 103 -16.84 49.82 -7.10
CA ALA A 103 -16.32 51.12 -7.52
C ALA A 103 -17.41 52.12 -7.94
N PRO A 104 -18.39 51.79 -8.81
CA PRO A 104 -19.47 52.71 -9.18
C PRO A 104 -20.47 52.94 -8.04
N MET A 105 -20.57 52.03 -7.06
CA MET A 105 -21.38 52.27 -5.86
C MET A 105 -20.76 53.32 -4.93
N MET A 106 -19.43 53.39 -4.87
CA MET A 106 -18.72 54.39 -4.06
C MET A 106 -18.57 55.73 -4.79
N VAL A 107 -18.31 55.69 -6.10
CA VAL A 107 -18.13 56.87 -6.95
C VAL A 107 -19.10 56.78 -8.13
N PRO A 108 -20.30 57.38 -8.03
CA PRO A 108 -21.34 57.26 -9.05
C PRO A 108 -20.97 57.84 -10.43
N SER A 109 -19.98 58.71 -10.50
CA SER A 109 -19.49 59.32 -11.74
C SER A 109 -18.38 58.52 -12.42
N LEU A 110 -18.09 57.31 -11.95
CA LEU A 110 -16.99 56.49 -12.47
C LEU A 110 -17.45 55.75 -13.73
N ASP A 111 -16.78 56.03 -14.85
CA ASP A 111 -17.02 55.32 -16.10
C ASP A 111 -16.65 53.83 -15.99
N TYR A 112 -17.19 53.03 -16.91
CA TYR A 112 -16.91 51.59 -17.05
C TYR A 112 -15.40 51.28 -16.96
N THR A 113 -14.59 52.07 -17.68
CA THR A 113 -13.13 51.92 -17.70
C THR A 113 -12.49 52.11 -16.32
N GLY A 114 -12.98 53.07 -15.52
CA GLY A 114 -12.47 53.32 -14.18
C GLY A 114 -12.76 52.16 -13.24
N SER A 115 -13.95 51.56 -13.34
CA SER A 115 -14.34 50.37 -12.57
C SER A 115 -13.49 49.15 -12.93
N VAL A 116 -13.17 48.96 -14.21
CA VAL A 116 -12.26 47.87 -14.65
C VAL A 116 -10.85 48.08 -14.13
N ILE A 117 -10.30 49.29 -14.18
CA ILE A 117 -8.96 49.59 -13.67
C ILE A 117 -8.88 49.37 -12.16
N CYS A 118 -9.89 49.83 -11.41
CA CYS A 118 -9.97 49.63 -9.97
C CYS A 118 -10.07 48.13 -9.61
N GLY A 119 -10.92 47.40 -10.35
CA GLY A 119 -11.04 45.95 -10.24
C GLY A 119 -9.72 45.23 -10.51
N LEU A 120 -9.01 45.60 -11.58
CA LEU A 120 -7.73 45.02 -11.96
C LEU A 120 -6.65 45.29 -10.89
N PHE A 121 -6.59 46.51 -10.37
CA PHE A 121 -5.65 46.88 -9.30
C PHE A 121 -5.86 46.04 -8.05
N LEU A 122 -7.11 45.93 -7.58
CA LEU A 122 -7.44 45.16 -6.38
C LEU A 122 -7.20 43.66 -6.61
N ALA A 123 -7.60 43.14 -7.77
CA ALA A 123 -7.36 41.75 -8.15
C ALA A 123 -5.86 41.41 -8.21
N THR A 124 -5.01 42.33 -8.66
CA THR A 124 -3.55 42.14 -8.72
C THR A 124 -2.95 42.00 -7.32
N ILE A 125 -3.41 42.80 -6.35
CA ILE A 125 -2.94 42.71 -4.96
C ILE A 125 -3.32 41.35 -4.36
N VAL A 126 -4.57 40.93 -4.54
CA VAL A 126 -5.05 39.63 -4.06
C VAL A 126 -4.32 38.48 -4.75
N PHE A 127 -4.10 38.58 -6.06
CA PHE A 127 -3.35 37.58 -6.82
C PHE A 127 -1.93 37.40 -6.31
N ILE A 128 -1.21 38.49 -6.00
CA ILE A 128 0.14 38.40 -5.43
C ILE A 128 0.10 37.75 -4.04
N ALA A 129 -0.91 38.07 -3.21
CA ALA A 129 -1.07 37.46 -1.90
C ALA A 129 -1.33 35.94 -2.00
N ASP A 130 -2.24 35.52 -2.87
CA ASP A 130 -2.56 34.10 -3.07
C ASP A 130 -1.41 33.33 -3.73
N LEU A 131 -0.70 33.94 -4.68
CA LEU A 131 0.47 33.33 -5.30
C LEU A 131 1.60 33.14 -4.27
N TYR A 132 1.78 34.08 -3.34
CA TYR A 132 2.71 33.91 -2.23
C TYR A 132 2.34 32.72 -1.33
N PHE A 133 1.05 32.53 -1.02
CA PHE A 133 0.59 31.37 -0.25
C PHE A 133 0.82 30.06 -1.00
N ILE A 134 0.52 29.99 -2.31
CA ILE A 134 0.80 28.79 -3.12
C ILE A 134 2.29 28.46 -3.10
N MET A 135 3.17 29.45 -3.29
CA MET A 135 4.61 29.22 -3.29
C MET A 135 5.16 28.78 -1.94
N LYS A 136 4.51 29.17 -0.84
CA LYS A 136 4.93 28.83 0.52
C LYS A 136 4.33 27.53 1.06
N ASP A 137 3.11 27.18 0.62
CA ASP A 137 2.40 25.97 1.04
C ASP A 137 2.76 24.73 0.20
N MET A 138 3.57 24.90 -0.84
CA MET A 138 4.23 23.80 -1.56
C MET A 138 5.40 23.22 -0.77
#